data_AF-A0AAU7C9R7-F1
#
_entry.id   AF-A0AAU7C9R7-F1
#
_cell.length_a   1.000
_cell.length_b   1.000
_cell.length_c   1.000
_cell.angle_alpha   90.00
_cell.angle_beta   90.00
_cell.angle_gamma   90.00
#
_symmetry.space_group_name_H-M   'P 1'
#
loop_
_entity.id
_entity.type
_entity.pdbx_description
1 polymer ?
#
loop_
_entity_poly.entity_id
_entity_poly.type
_entity_poly.pdbx_seq_one_letter_code
_entity_poly.pdbx_strand_id
1 'polypeptide(L)' 'MFYKLVNRASGKVLDAHSDDVNQNGCRIQLWTDTGGRQQLWRIE' A
#
# COMPACT_ATOMS: atom_id res chain seq x y z
N MET A 1 -9.94 11.81 -2.99
CA MET A 1 -8.56 11.90 -3.51
C MET A 1 -7.77 10.72 -2.96
N PHE A 2 -6.89 10.11 -3.76
CA PHE A 2 -6.08 8.98 -3.34
C PHE A 2 -4.60 9.36 -3.38
N TYR A 3 -3.82 8.80 -2.46
CA TYR A 3 -2.40 9.07 -2.30
C TYR A 3 -1.61 7.77 -2.26
N LYS A 4 -0.34 7.84 -2.70
CA LYS A 4 0.66 6.85 -2.35
C LYS A 4 1.44 7.35 -1.13
N LEU A 5 1.58 6.50 -0.13
CA LEU A 5 2.37 6.79 1.07
C LEU A 5 3.77 6.21 0.85
N VAL A 6 4.74 7.07 0.58
CA VAL A 6 6.13 6.67 0.27
C VAL A 6 6.97 6.68 1.54
N ASN A 7 7.62 5.56 1.84
CA ASN A 7 8.65 5.51 2.86
C ASN A 7 9.93 6.17 2.34
N ARG A 8 10.32 7.31 2.94
CA ARG A 8 11.47 8.12 2.50
C ARG A 8 12.81 7.38 2.52
N ALA A 9 13.02 6.45 3.46
CA ALA A 9 14.29 5.74 3.61
C ALA A 9 14.51 4.68 2.52
N SER A 10 13.44 4.03 2.06
CA SER A 10 13.51 2.89 1.13
C SER A 10 12.99 3.18 -0.27
N GLY A 11 12.24 4.29 -0.45
CA GLY A 11 11.53 4.61 -1.69
C GLY A 11 10.32 3.70 -1.98
N LYS A 12 10.02 2.75 -1.11
CA LYS A 12 8.88 1.82 -1.22
C LYS A 12 7.59 2.48 -0.77
N VAL A 13 6.46 1.97 -1.25
CA VAL A 13 5.13 2.47 -0.92
C VAL A 13 4.43 1.58 0.11
N LEU A 14 3.52 2.16 0.89
CA LEU A 14 2.60 1.41 1.74
C LEU A 14 1.67 0.57 0.85
N ASP A 15 1.71 -0.73 1.05
CA ASP A 15 1.04 -1.73 0.22
C ASP A 15 0.26 -2.68 1.15
N ALA A 16 -1.02 -2.87 0.85
CA ALA A 16 -1.79 -3.98 1.40
C ALA A 16 -1.53 -5.21 0.53
N HIS A 17 -1.15 -6.34 1.12
CA HIS A 17 -0.75 -7.51 0.36
C HIS A 17 -1.90 -8.00 -0.55
N SER A 18 -1.59 -8.24 -1.82
CA SER A 18 -2.60 -8.39 -2.88
C SER A 18 -3.53 -9.58 -2.66
N ASP A 19 -2.98 -10.67 -2.12
CA ASP A 19 -3.69 -11.96 -2.05
C ASP A 19 -4.75 -11.96 -0.93
N ASP A 20 -4.58 -11.12 0.08
CA ASP A 20 -5.46 -10.98 1.24
C ASP A 20 -6.07 -9.58 1.38
N VAL A 21 -5.96 -8.71 0.37
CA VAL A 21 -6.40 -7.29 0.40
C VAL A 21 -7.87 -7.08 0.81
N ASN A 22 -8.74 -8.06 0.57
CA ASN A 22 -10.17 -8.00 0.90
C ASN A 22 -10.53 -8.73 2.20
N GLN A 23 -9.53 -9.12 3.01
CA GLN A 23 -9.73 -9.88 4.25
C GLN A 23 -9.34 -9.04 5.47
N ASN A 24 -10.10 -9.20 6.56
CA ASN A 24 -9.71 -8.62 7.85
C ASN A 24 -8.40 -9.24 8.31
N GLY A 25 -7.47 -8.40 8.76
CA GLY A 25 -6.12 -8.83 9.12
C GLY A 25 -5.16 -8.91 7.93
N CYS A 26 -5.54 -8.40 6.75
CA CYS A 26 -4.65 -8.24 5.61
C CYS A 26 -3.29 -7.68 6.03
N ARG A 27 -2.22 -8.33 5.57
CA ARG A 27 -0.86 -7.87 5.82
C ARG A 27 -0.61 -6.52 5.17
N ILE A 28 -0.13 -5.57 5.96
CA ILE A 28 0.42 -4.31 5.46
C ILE A 28 1.94 -4.40 5.39
N GLN A 29 2.51 -3.92 4.28
CA GLN A 29 3.93 -4.01 3.97
C GLN A 29 4.45 -2.74 3.28
N LEU A 30 5.78 -2.63 3.21
CA LEU A 30 6.43 -1.70 2.29
C LEU A 30 6.89 -2.50 1.07
N TRP A 31 6.40 -2.12 -0.11
CA TRP A 31 6.71 -2.82 -1.35
C TRP A 31 7.14 -1.88 -2.46
N THR A 32 7.77 -2.45 -3.49
CA THR A 32 8.08 -1.72 -4.72
C THR A 32 6.79 -1.14 -5.29
N ASP A 33 6.83 0.11 -5.76
CA ASP A 33 5.67 0.72 -6.41
C ASP A 33 5.34 -0.04 -7.69
N THR A 34 4.16 -0.67 -7.71
CA THR A 34 3.63 -1.44 -8.85
C THR A 34 2.51 -0.70 -9.57
N GLY A 35 2.08 0.46 -9.06
CA GLY A 35 0.87 1.15 -9.53
C GLY A 35 -0.43 0.44 -9.15
N GLY A 36 -0.37 -0.63 -8.35
CA GLY A 36 -1.52 -1.41 -7.93
C GLY A 36 -2.48 -0.63 -7.03
N ARG A 37 -3.77 -0.99 -7.07
CA ARG A 37 -4.82 -0.34 -6.26
C ARG A 37 -4.60 -0.51 -4.76
N GLN A 38 -3.95 -1.61 -4.37
CA GLN A 38 -3.58 -1.91 -2.99
C GLN A 38 -2.50 -0.98 -2.42
N GLN A 39 -1.97 -0.07 -3.25
CA GLN A 39 -1.00 0.97 -2.88
C GLN A 39 -1.62 2.38 -2.85
N LEU A 40 -2.93 2.49 -3.08
CA LEU A 40 -3.66 3.76 -3.11
C LEU A 40 -4.52 3.92 -1.86
N TRP A 41 -4.24 4.96 -1.09
CA TRP A 41 -4.86 5.20 0.20
C TRP A 41 -5.70 6.48 0.21
N ARG A 42 -6.86 6.41 0.85
CA ARG A 42 -7.62 7.60 1.24
C ARG A 42 -7.18 7.98 2.66
N ILE A 43 -6.93 9.26 2.87
CA ILE A 43 -6.59 9.82 4.18
C ILE A 43 -7.84 10.55 4.66
N GLU A 44 -8.23 10.29 5.91
CA GLU A 44 -9.37 10.90 6.60
C GLU A 44 -8.90 11.52 7.92
#